data_AF-A0A4X2L5H3-F1
#
_entry.id   AF-A0A4X2L5H3-F1
#
_cell.length_a   1.000
_cell.length_b   1.000
_cell.length_c   1.000
_cell.angle_alpha   90.00
_cell.angle_beta   90.00
_cell.angle_gamma   90.00
#
_symmetry.space_group_name_H-M   'P 1'
#
loop_
_entity.id
_entity.type
_entity.pdbx_description
1 polymer ?
#
loop_
_entity_poly.entity_id
_entity_poly.type
_entity_poly.pdbx_seq_one_letter_code
_entity_poly.pdbx_strand_id
1 'polypeptide(L)' 'MSLSAFPELYFNVDNGYLEGLVRGFKAGLLKTADYRHLQQCETPLGTDGGIHVPRVLCIYVFVVVTVLTCSICT' A
#
# COMPACT_ATOMS: atom_id res chain seq x y z
N MET A 1 -25.80 33.45 -7.50
CA MET A 1 -24.86 32.60 -6.74
C MET A 1 -24.15 31.72 -7.75
N SER A 2 -22.89 31.97 -8.08
CA SER A 2 -22.16 31.11 -9.03
C SER A 2 -21.83 29.78 -8.34
N LEU A 3 -21.98 28.66 -9.06
CA LEU A 3 -21.64 27.31 -8.61
C LEU A 3 -20.15 27.16 -8.20
N SER A 4 -19.33 28.16 -8.51
CA SER A 4 -17.90 28.25 -8.21
C SER A 4 -17.56 28.60 -6.76
N ALA A 5 -18.55 28.84 -5.90
CA ALA A 5 -18.30 29.25 -4.51
C ALA A 5 -17.76 28.12 -3.61
N PHE A 6 -17.94 26.84 -4.01
CA PHE A 6 -17.55 25.68 -3.20
C PHE A 6 -17.01 24.54 -4.10
N PRO A 7 -15.80 24.67 -4.64
CA PRO A 7 -15.19 23.64 -5.51
C PRO A 7 -15.03 22.27 -4.83
N GLU A 8 -14.96 22.23 -3.51
CA GLU A 8 -14.83 21.01 -2.70
C GLU A 8 -16.06 20.10 -2.81
N LEU A 9 -17.25 20.66 -3.09
CA LEU A 9 -18.50 19.90 -3.23
C LEU A 9 -18.53 19.02 -4.49
N TYR A 10 -17.77 19.38 -5.53
CA TYR A 10 -17.72 18.65 -6.80
C TYR A 10 -16.42 17.85 -6.99
N PHE A 11 -15.38 18.15 -6.20
CA PHE A 11 -14.08 17.48 -6.30
C PHE A 11 -14.17 15.95 -6.25
N ASN A 12 -14.98 15.38 -5.34
CA ASN A 12 -15.11 13.92 -5.23
C ASN A 12 -15.84 13.28 -6.41
N VAL A 13 -16.70 14.04 -7.12
CA VAL A 13 -17.44 13.55 -8.29
C VAL A 13 -16.50 13.41 -9.48
N ASP A 14 -15.67 14.42 -9.74
CA ASP A 14 -14.77 14.44 -10.89
C ASP A 14 -13.43 13.73 -10.62
N ASN A 15 -12.95 13.76 -9.37
CA ASN A 15 -11.60 13.32 -9.01
C ASN A 15 -11.53 12.24 -7.94
N GLY A 16 -12.63 11.88 -7.28
CA GLY A 16 -12.60 10.96 -6.12
C GLY A 16 -12.00 9.58 -6.44
N TYR A 17 -12.29 9.01 -7.61
CA TYR A 17 -11.69 7.75 -8.05
C TYR A 17 -10.16 7.85 -8.20
N LEU A 18 -9.69 8.90 -8.87
CA LEU A 18 -8.26 9.13 -9.10
C LEU A 18 -7.53 9.47 -7.80
N GLU A 19 -8.15 10.25 -6.92
CA GLU A 19 -7.63 10.58 -5.61
C GLU A 19 -7.47 9.32 -4.73
N GLY A 20 -8.49 8.46 -4.70
CA GLY A 20 -8.45 7.18 -4.00
C GLY A 20 -7.35 6.25 -4.54
N LEU A 21 -7.22 6.16 -5.86
CA LEU A 21 -6.19 5.34 -6.51
C LEU A 21 -4.76 5.84 -6.22
N VAL A 22 -4.53 7.15 -6.31
CA VAL A 22 -3.24 7.76 -5.99
C VAL A 22 -2.88 7.59 -4.51
N ARG A 23 -3.85 7.73 -3.60
CA ARG A 23 -3.65 7.45 -2.17
C ARG A 23 -3.32 5.99 -1.92
N GLY A 24 -4.02 5.07 -2.57
CA GLY A 24 -3.75 3.62 -2.48
C GLY A 24 -2.33 3.28 -2.94
N PHE A 25 -1.89 3.82 -4.08
CA PHE A 25 -0.52 3.62 -4.55
C PHE A 25 0.54 4.22 -3.62
N LYS A 26 0.30 5.44 -3.13
CA LYS A 26 1.21 6.09 -2.17
C LYS A 26 1.30 5.31 -0.86
N ALA A 27 0.19 4.75 -0.38
CA ALA A 27 0.15 3.95 0.84
C ALA A 27 0.88 2.60 0.69
N GLY A 28 0.89 2.03 -0.52
CA GLY A 28 1.61 0.80 -0.84
C GLY A 28 3.12 0.95 -1.07
N LEU A 29 3.67 2.16 -0.99
CA LEU A 29 5.12 2.37 -1.10
C LEU A 29 5.85 1.92 0.18
N LEU A 30 6.92 1.16 0.00
CA LEU A 30 7.77 0.67 1.09
C LEU A 30 8.39 1.83 1.87
N LYS A 31 8.24 1.79 3.20
CA LYS A 31 8.84 2.74 4.14
C LYS A 31 10.11 2.15 4.75
N THR A 32 10.91 3.00 5.39
CA THR A 32 12.15 2.61 6.07
C THR A 32 11.98 1.43 7.05
N ALA A 33 10.85 1.36 7.76
CA ALA A 33 10.54 0.25 8.65
C ALA A 33 10.33 -1.07 7.90
N ASP A 34 9.70 -1.03 6.72
CA ASP A 34 9.37 -2.20 5.92
C ASP A 34 10.61 -2.82 5.28
N TYR A 35 11.60 -1.99 4.95
CA TYR A 35 12.91 -2.47 4.49
C TYR A 35 13.63 -3.34 5.53
N ARG A 36 13.43 -3.11 6.84
CA ARG A 36 13.96 -4.02 7.88
C ARG A 36 13.30 -5.38 7.85
N HIS A 37 11.98 -5.45 7.60
CA HIS A 37 11.28 -6.74 7.46
C HIS A 37 11.74 -7.50 6.21
N LEU A 38 12.03 -6.79 5.11
CA LEU A 38 12.57 -7.40 3.90
C LEU A 38 14.00 -7.95 4.07
N GLN A 39 14.82 -7.36 4.94
CA GLN A 39 16.14 -7.90 5.30
C GLN A 39 16.03 -9.21 6.09
N GLN A 40 14.94 -9.41 6.85
CA GLN A 40 14.68 -10.63 7.61
C GLN A 40 14.17 -11.78 6.72
N CYS A 41 13.54 -11.50 5.58
CA CYS A 41 13.20 -12.54 4.58
C CYS A 41 14.45 -13.16 3.92
N GLU A 42 15.65 -12.59 4.15
CA GLU A 42 16.93 -13.07 3.63
C GLU A 42 17.74 -13.87 4.66
N THR A 43 17.46 -13.69 5.96
CA THR A 43 18.00 -14.59 6.99
C THR A 43 17.31 -15.94 6.90
N PRO A 44 18.05 -17.06 6.86
CA PRO A 44 17.42 -18.36 7.06
C PRO A 44 16.75 -18.35 8.43
N LEU A 45 15.42 -18.34 8.47
CA LEU A 45 14.69 -18.80 9.63
C LEU A 45 15.27 -20.19 9.95
N GLY A 46 15.67 -20.41 11.20
CA GLY A 46 16.48 -21.55 11.62
C GLY A 46 16.15 -22.88 10.92
N THR A 47 17.21 -23.54 10.45
CA THR A 47 17.44 -25.00 10.33
C THR A 47 16.31 -26.00 10.03
N ASP A 48 15.13 -25.63 9.55
CA ASP A 48 14.01 -26.58 9.53
C ASP A 48 13.26 -26.53 8.17
N GLY A 49 13.91 -26.90 7.07
CA GLY A 49 13.24 -27.35 5.83
C GLY A 49 12.20 -26.44 5.15
N GLY A 50 12.21 -25.12 5.38
CA GLY A 50 11.19 -24.19 4.91
C GLY A 50 11.45 -23.59 3.52
N ILE A 51 10.39 -23.48 2.71
CA ILE A 51 10.34 -22.86 1.37
C ILE A 51 11.10 -21.52 1.33
N HIS A 52 12.07 -21.40 0.42
CA HIS A 52 12.67 -20.11 0.06
C HIS A 52 11.58 -19.19 -0.49
N VAL A 53 11.16 -18.19 0.30
CA VAL A 53 10.26 -17.12 -0.18
C VAL A 53 11.14 -16.06 -0.85
N PRO A 54 11.12 -15.94 -2.19
CA PRO A 54 11.96 -14.95 -2.88
C PRO A 54 11.54 -13.54 -2.47
N ARG A 55 12.50 -12.59 -2.50
CA ARG A 55 12.27 -11.18 -2.12
C ARG A 55 11.03 -10.57 -2.77
N VAL A 56 10.77 -10.94 -4.03
CA VAL A 56 9.60 -10.50 -4.80
C VAL A 56 8.29 -10.93 -4.16
N LEU A 57 8.23 -12.15 -3.59
CA LEU A 57 7.04 -12.66 -2.94
C LEU A 57 6.84 -12.01 -1.55
N CYS A 58 7.90 -11.75 -0.79
CA CYS A 58 7.81 -11.00 0.48
C CYS A 58 7.30 -9.57 0.23
N ILE A 59 7.83 -8.88 -0.80
CA ILE A 59 7.39 -7.54 -1.21
C ILE A 59 5.93 -7.58 -1.67
N TYR A 60 5.57 -8.56 -2.52
CA TYR A 60 4.20 -8.70 -3.03
C TYR A 60 3.20 -8.90 -1.89
N VAL A 61 3.47 -9.82 -0.97
CA VAL A 61 2.60 -10.08 0.19
C VAL A 61 2.51 -8.85 1.08
N PHE A 62 3.62 -8.18 1.39
CA PHE A 62 3.59 -6.99 2.25
C PHE A 62 2.81 -5.83 1.61
N VAL A 63 3.04 -5.54 0.33
CA VAL A 63 2.36 -4.47 -0.40
C VAL A 63 0.88 -4.79 -0.56
N VAL A 64 0.52 -6.02 -0.96
CA VAL A 64 -0.87 -6.44 -1.12
C VAL A 64 -1.61 -6.43 0.21
N VAL A 65 -1.04 -6.96 1.28
CA VAL A 65 -1.67 -6.93 2.61
C VAL A 65 -1.83 -5.49 3.11
N THR A 66 -0.83 -4.63 2.92
CA THR A 66 -0.91 -3.22 3.34
C THR A 66 -1.96 -2.44 2.55
N VAL A 67 -2.02 -2.62 1.23
CA VAL A 67 -3.02 -1.95 0.37
C VAL A 67 -4.42 -2.49 0.65
N LEU A 68 -4.59 -3.81 0.80
CA LEU A 68 -5.89 -4.44 1.02
C LEU A 68 -6.44 -4.13 2.41
N THR A 69 -5.61 -4.12 3.45
CA THR A 69 -6.05 -3.76 4.82
C THR A 69 -6.28 -2.25 4.98
N CYS A 70 -5.50 -1.41 4.30
CA CYS A 70 -5.67 0.05 4.34
C CYS A 70 -6.91 0.51 3.54
N SER A 71 -7.26 -0.18 2.45
CA SER A 71 -8.45 0.14 1.65
C SER A 71 -9.79 -0.21 2.33
N ILE A 72 -9.78 -0.93 3.45
CA ILE A 72 -10.99 -1.27 4.24
C ILE A 72 -11.22 -0.24 5.37
N CYS A 73 -10.28 0.69 5.62
CA CYS A 73 -10.34 1.64 6.75
C CYS A 73 -10.62 3.12 6.37
N THR A 74 -10.99 3.42 5.12
CA THR A 74 -11.52 4.74 4.70
C THR A 74 -12.99 4.62 4.38
#